data_AF-A0A497LSY8-F1
#
_entry.id   AF-A0A497LSY8-F1
#
_cell.length_a   1.000
_cell.length_b   1.000
_cell.length_c   1.000
_cell.angle_alpha   90.00
_cell.angle_beta   90.00
_cell.angle_gamma   90.00
#
_symmetry.space_group_name_H-M   'P 1'
#
loop_
_entity.id
_entity.type
_entity.pdbx_description
1 polymer ?
#
loop_
_entity_poly.entity_id
_entity_poly.type
_entity_poly.pdbx_seq_one_letter_code
_entity_poly.pdbx_strand_id
1 'polypeptide(L)' 'RPLRPIAIETYSEFPEIGRFAIRDMGTTIAAGVVREITEKGP' A
#
# COMPACT_ATOMS: atom_id res chain seq x y z
N ARG A 1 -5.81 -6.60 4.42
CA ARG A 1 -7.00 -6.22 3.62
C ARG A 1 -7.37 -4.77 3.97
N PRO A 2 -7.56 -3.88 2.98
CA PRO A 2 -7.91 -2.48 3.23
C PRO A 2 -9.39 -2.34 3.65
N LEU A 3 -9.72 -1.28 4.40
CA LEU A 3 -11.10 -0.99 4.88
C LEU A 3 -12.02 -0.43 3.77
N ARG A 4 -11.43 0.21 2.77
CA ARG A 4 -12.10 0.75 1.59
C ARG A 4 -11.31 0.33 0.35
N PRO A 5 -11.92 0.25 -0.84
CA PRO A 5 -11.18 0.06 -2.08
C PRO A 5 -10.10 1.14 -2.23
N ILE A 6 -8.90 0.71 -2.60
CA ILE A 6 -7.77 1.61 -2.89
C ILE A 6 -7.13 1.18 -4.21
N ALA A 7 -6.61 2.13 -4.96
CA ALA A 7 -5.72 1.85 -6.09
C ALA A 7 -4.29 1.76 -5.56
N ILE A 8 -3.59 0.68 -5.88
CA ILE A 8 -2.19 0.44 -5.50
C ILE A 8 -1.59 -0.56 -6.49
N GLU A 9 -0.28 -0.47 -6.74
CA GLU A 9 0.42 -1.40 -7.65
C GLU A 9 1.68 -1.97 -6.97
N THR A 10 2.28 -2.99 -7.60
CA THR A 10 3.54 -3.55 -7.10
C THR A 10 4.68 -2.54 -7.26
N TYR A 11 5.61 -2.52 -6.30
CA TYR A 11 6.73 -1.59 -6.32
C TYR A 11 7.66 -1.78 -7.52
N SER A 12 7.80 -3.02 -7.99
CA SER A 12 8.66 -3.35 -9.13
C SER A 12 8.12 -2.78 -10.45
N GLU A 13 6.80 -2.61 -10.57
CA GLU A 13 6.15 -2.09 -11.77
C GLU A 13 5.93 -0.57 -11.70
N PHE A 14 5.37 -0.08 -10.59
CA PHE A 14 5.07 1.33 -10.37
C PHE A 14 5.58 1.80 -8.99
N PRO A 15 6.86 2.18 -8.88
CA PRO A 15 7.49 2.55 -7.61
C PRO A 15 6.79 3.68 -6.85
N GLU A 16 6.19 4.65 -7.55
CA GLU A 16 5.53 5.82 -6.99
C GLU A 16 4.25 5.49 -6.20
N ILE A 17 3.50 4.46 -6.61
CA ILE A 17 2.27 4.03 -5.95
C ILE A 17 2.43 2.71 -5.20
N GLY A 18 3.58 2.04 -5.33
CA GLY A 18 3.92 0.84 -4.55
C GLY A 18 4.54 1.13 -3.18
N ARG A 19 4.77 2.40 -2.80
CA ARG A 19 5.30 2.80 -1.48
C ARG A 19 4.15 3.26 -0.57
N PHE A 20 4.23 2.93 0.72
CA PHE A 20 3.23 3.37 1.69
C PHE A 20 3.83 3.60 3.10
N ALA A 21 3.10 4.36 3.91
CA ALA A 21 3.40 4.58 5.33
C ALA A 21 2.22 4.12 6.18
N ILE A 22 2.52 3.56 7.36
CA ILE A 22 1.52 3.20 8.36
C ILE A 22 1.56 4.26 9.46
N ARG A 23 0.39 4.82 9.79
CA ARG A 23 0.25 5.88 10.79
C ARG A 23 -0.73 5.46 11.87
N ASP A 24 -0.39 5.77 13.11
CA ASP A 24 -1.28 5.64 14.26
C ASP A 24 -1.21 6.91 15.11
N MET A 25 -2.35 7.42 15.54
CA MET A 25 -2.49 8.66 16.34
C MET A 25 -1.64 9.86 15.86
N GLY A 26 -1.49 10.04 14.54
CA GLY A 26 -0.75 11.17 13.95
C GLY A 26 0.75 10.95 13.76
N THR A 27 1.28 9.81 14.21
CA THR A 27 2.69 9.43 14.10
C THR A 27 2.88 8.32 13.07
N THR A 28 3.98 8.35 12.33
CA THR A 28 4.37 7.25 11.44
C THR A 28 5.00 6.14 12.27
N ILE A 29 4.39 4.95 12.24
CA ILE A 29 4.86 3.78 12.99
C ILE A 29 5.63 2.78 12.11
N ALA A 30 5.42 2.82 10.79
CA ALA A 30 6.14 1.98 9.84
C ALA A 30 6.09 2.56 8.41
N ALA A 31 6.95 2.05 7.54
CA ALA A 31 6.93 2.29 6.09
C ALA A 31 7.23 0.99 5.35
N GLY A 32 6.75 0.88 4.11
CA GLY A 32 6.92 -0.35 3.33
C GLY A 32 6.71 -0.15 1.83
N VAL A 33 6.96 -1.25 1.11
CA VAL A 33 6.72 -1.37 -0.33
C VAL A 33 5.86 -2.59 -0.62
N VAL A 34 5.00 -2.49 -1.63
CA VAL A 34 4.14 -3.60 -2.07
C VAL A 34 4.95 -4.59 -2.90
N ARG A 35 4.96 -5.84 -2.45
CA ARG A 35 5.61 -6.94 -3.16
C ARG A 35 4.66 -7.73 -4.05
N GLU A 36 3.42 -7.92 -3.59
CA GLU A 36 2.41 -8.74 -4.25
C GLU A 36 1.00 -8.22 -3.91
N ILE A 37 0.07 -8.35 -4.86
CA ILE A 37 -1.37 -8.06 -4.68
C ILE A 37 -2.13 -9.37 -4.84
N THR A 38 -2.75 -9.84 -3.75
CA THR A 38 -3.42 -11.15 -3.71
C THR A 38 -4.88 -11.12 -4.16
N GLU A 39 -5.53 -9.96 -4.13
CA GLU A 39 -6.93 -9.77 -4.51
C GLU A 39 -7.08 -8.44 -5.24
N LYS A 40 -7.64 -8.47 -6.45
CA LYS A 40 -7.99 -7.26 -7.20
C LYS A 40 -9.47 -6.95 -7.01
N GLY A 41 -9.78 -5.66 -6.87
CA GLY A 41 -11.16 -5.19 -6.87
C GLY A 41 -11.82 -5.42 -8.24
N PRO A 42 -13.16 -5.34 -8.31
CA PRO A 42 -13.88 -5.23 -9.58
C PRO A 42 -13.47 -3.97 -10.36
#